data_AF-A0A4S5JQ63-F1
#
_entry.id   AF-A0A4S5JQ63-F1
#
_cell.length_a   1.000
_cell.length_b   1.000
_cell.length_c   1.000
_cell.angle_alpha   90.00
_cell.angle_beta   90.00
_cell.angle_gamma   90.00
#
_symmetry.space_group_name_H-M   'P 1'
#
loop_
_entity.id
_entity.type
_entity.pdbx_description
1 polymer ?
#
loop_
_entity_poly.entity_id
_entity_poly.type
_entity_poly.pdbx_seq_one_letter_code
_entity_poly.pdbx_strand_id
1 'polypeptide(L)' 'MKKYRLDTVLSVTAIIGLSINIALNLYAYLHIDPVSSSPLEEGWWSIWLPSYLVWMSFLTIASFIGVNRKD' A
#
# COMPACT_ATOMS: atom_id res chain seq x y z
N MET A 1 8.63 8.09 27.08
CA MET A 1 8.13 7.83 25.71
C MET A 1 8.77 6.55 25.18
N LYS A 2 7.98 5.51 24.86
CA LYS A 2 8.51 4.28 24.22
C LYS A 2 9.02 4.65 22.82
N LYS A 3 10.28 4.34 22.49
CA LYS A 3 10.79 4.45 21.11
C LYS A 3 10.12 3.35 20.28
N TYR A 4 9.17 3.73 19.43
CA TYR A 4 8.58 2.81 18.47
C TYR A 4 9.63 2.42 17.44
N ARG A 5 9.67 1.13 17.10
CA ARG A 5 10.58 0.58 16.10
C ARG A 5 10.18 1.08 14.71
N LEU A 6 11.13 1.68 13.98
CA LEU A 6 10.88 2.24 12.65
C LEU A 6 10.32 1.20 11.66
N ASP A 7 10.88 -0.01 11.65
CA ASP A 7 10.37 -1.13 10.85
C ASP A 7 8.90 -1.44 11.15
N THR A 8 8.54 -1.47 12.44
CA THR A 8 7.15 -1.71 12.87
C THR A 8 6.23 -0.57 12.44
N VAL A 9 6.65 0.69 12.62
CA VAL A 9 5.85 1.86 12.23
C VAL A 9 5.60 1.89 10.73
N LEU A 10 6.65 1.64 9.92
CA LEU A 10 6.54 1.59 8.46
C LEU A 10 5.61 0.46 8.01
N SER A 11 5.78 -0.76 8.55
CA SER A 11 4.92 -1.88 8.21
C SER A 11 3.44 -1.63 8.56
N VAL A 12 3.16 -1.16 9.77
CA VAL A 12 1.77 -0.90 10.20
C VAL A 12 1.13 0.19 9.34
N THR A 13 1.85 1.28 9.10
CA THR A 13 1.36 2.38 8.25
C THR A 13 1.08 1.90 6.83
N ALA A 14 1.97 1.10 6.26
CA ALA A 14 1.82 0.55 4.92
C ALA A 14 0.63 -0.41 4.79
N ILE A 15 0.42 -1.30 5.77
CA ILE A 15 -0.72 -2.23 5.80
C ILE A 15 -2.04 -1.46 5.85
N ILE A 16 -2.12 -0.43 6.69
CA ILE A 16 -3.31 0.43 6.80
C ILE A 16 -3.54 1.14 5.47
N GLY A 17 -2.50 1.75 4.88
CA GLY A 17 -2.57 2.42 3.60
C GLY A 17 -3.02 1.51 2.45
N LEU A 18 -2.47 0.29 2.35
CA LEU A 18 -2.90 -0.74 1.38
C LEU A 18 -4.36 -1.12 1.57
N SER A 19 -4.77 -1.33 2.82
CA SER A 19 -6.15 -1.73 3.13
C SER A 19 -7.15 -0.66 2.69
N ILE A 20 -6.82 0.61 2.94
CA ILE A 20 -7.64 1.75 2.48
C ILE A 20 -7.62 1.83 0.95
N ASN A 21 -6.47 1.70 0.31
CA ASN A 21 -6.35 1.77 -1.15
C ASN A 21 -7.19 0.68 -1.83
N ILE A 22 -7.08 -0.58 -1.37
CA ILE A 22 -7.86 -1.70 -1.90
C ILE A 22 -9.36 -1.48 -1.66
N ALA A 23 -9.76 -1.03 -0.47
CA ALA A 23 -11.17 -0.77 -0.16
C ALA A 23 -11.76 0.33 -1.06
N LEU A 24 -11.02 1.41 -1.31
CA LEU A 24 -11.42 2.49 -2.19
C LEU A 24 -11.46 2.03 -3.66
N ASN A 25 -10.48 1.25 -4.11
CA ASN A 25 -10.47 0.70 -5.46
C ASN A 25 -11.67 -0.22 -5.69
N LEU A 26 -11.97 -1.10 -4.72
CA LEU A 26 -13.13 -1.98 -4.78
C LEU A 26 -14.45 -1.19 -4.78
N TYR A 27 -14.57 -0.19 -3.92
CA TYR A 27 -15.75 0.67 -3.88
C TYR A 27 -15.95 1.39 -5.22
N ALA A 28 -14.89 1.96 -5.79
CA ALA A 28 -14.93 2.63 -7.07
C ALA A 28 -15.30 1.66 -8.21
N TYR A 29 -14.76 0.44 -8.18
CA TYR A 29 -15.09 -0.61 -9.13
C TYR A 29 -16.58 -0.98 -9.12
N LEU A 30 -17.17 -1.08 -7.93
CA LEU A 30 -18.57 -1.51 -7.78
C LEU A 30 -19.58 -0.38 -8.02
N HIS A 31 -19.21 0.88 -7.76
CA HIS A 31 -20.19 1.97 -7.63
C HIS A 31 -19.89 3.25 -8.41
N ILE A 32 -18.67 3.45 -8.92
CA ILE A 32 -18.27 4.72 -9.56
C ILE A 32 -17.84 4.49 -11.00
N ASP A 33 -16.73 3.80 -11.20
CA ASP A 33 -16.11 3.55 -12.49
C ASP A 33 -15.40 2.20 -12.49
N PRO A 34 -16.05 1.14 -13.02
CA PRO A 34 -15.48 -0.19 -13.10
C PRO A 34 -14.28 -0.29 -14.05
N VAL A 35 -14.20 0.58 -15.07
CA VAL A 35 -13.12 0.51 -16.07
C VAL A 35 -11.84 1.01 -15.47
N SER A 36 -11.80 2.25 -14.96
CA SER A 36 -10.57 2.80 -14.35
C SER A 36 -10.19 2.13 -13.03
N SER A 37 -11.09 1.35 -12.42
CA SER A 37 -10.85 0.60 -11.20
C SER A 37 -10.49 -0.87 -11.43
N SER A 38 -10.49 -1.35 -12.68
CA SER A 38 -10.06 -2.69 -13.05
C SER A 38 -8.54 -2.74 -13.27
N PRO A 39 -7.76 -3.60 -12.56
CA PRO A 39 -6.30 -3.66 -12.69
C PRO A 39 -5.76 -3.98 -14.09
N LEU A 40 -6.62 -4.50 -14.98
CA LEU A 40 -6.25 -4.83 -16.35
C LEU A 40 -6.39 -3.66 -17.32
N GLU A 41 -7.08 -2.59 -16.92
CA GLU A 41 -7.36 -1.44 -17.75
C GLU A 41 -6.29 -0.35 -17.57
N GLU A 42 -5.94 0.34 -18.65
CA GLU A 42 -4.89 1.38 -18.64
C GLU A 42 -5.17 2.49 -17.60
N GLY A 43 -6.45 2.83 -17.41
CA GLY A 43 -6.87 3.82 -16.41
C GLY A 43 -6.45 3.47 -14.98
N TRP A 44 -6.34 2.18 -14.65
CA TRP A 44 -5.95 1.75 -13.31
C TRP A 44 -4.48 2.08 -13.00
N TRP A 45 -3.62 1.96 -14.00
CA TRP A 45 -2.19 2.24 -13.88
C TRP A 45 -1.91 3.73 -13.58
N SER A 46 -2.76 4.62 -14.05
CA SER A 46 -2.63 6.06 -13.78
C SER A 46 -3.26 6.48 -12.46
N ILE A 47 -4.37 5.85 -12.05
CA ILE A 47 -5.15 6.28 -10.87
C ILE A 47 -4.73 5.55 -9.59
N TRP A 48 -4.63 4.22 -9.63
CA TRP A 48 -4.52 3.38 -8.43
C TRP A 48 -3.10 2.91 -8.15
N LEU A 49 -2.36 2.54 -9.21
CA LEU A 49 -1.01 2.00 -9.09
C LEU A 49 -0.04 2.93 -8.34
N PRO A 50 -0.01 4.27 -8.55
CA PRO A 50 0.96 5.12 -7.86
C PRO A 50 0.82 5.04 -6.34
N SER A 51 -0.42 5.07 -5.83
CA SER A 51 -0.67 4.94 -4.39
C SER A 51 -0.38 3.51 -3.90
N TYR A 52 -0.72 2.47 -4.68
CA TYR A 52 -0.39 1.09 -4.33
C TYR A 52 1.14 0.89 -4.18
N LEU A 53 1.93 1.44 -5.10
CA LEU A 53 3.39 1.37 -5.08
C LEU A 53 4.00 2.06 -3.86
N VAL A 54 3.47 3.21 -3.44
CA VAL A 54 3.93 3.89 -2.22
C VAL A 54 3.84 2.95 -1.02
N TRP A 55 2.70 2.30 -0.83
CA TRP A 55 2.53 1.41 0.32
C TRP A 55 3.36 0.13 0.21
N MET A 56 3.45 -0.46 -0.99
CA MET A 56 4.34 -1.60 -1.22
C MET A 56 5.81 -1.23 -0.94
N SER A 57 6.26 -0.04 -1.32
CA SER A 57 7.63 0.41 -1.05
C SER A 57 7.92 0.50 0.45
N PHE A 58 6.96 0.95 1.27
CA PHE A 58 7.12 1.00 2.72
C PHE A 58 7.23 -0.40 3.33
N LEU A 59 6.44 -1.37 2.86
CA LEU A 59 6.57 -2.76 3.28
C LEU A 59 7.93 -3.36 2.90
N THR A 60 8.39 -3.10 1.68
CA THR A 60 9.70 -3.55 1.20
C THR A 60 10.81 -2.99 2.07
N ILE A 61 10.83 -1.67 2.30
CA ILE A 61 11.83 -1.01 3.14
C ILE A 61 11.79 -1.54 4.58
N ALA A 62 10.60 -1.66 5.17
CA ALA A 62 10.43 -2.19 6.52
C ALA A 62 10.96 -3.63 6.64
N SER A 63 10.72 -4.46 5.62
CA SER A 63 11.22 -5.83 5.57
C SER A 63 12.75 -5.88 5.51
N PHE A 64 13.39 -5.06 4.66
CA PHE A 64 14.85 -4.97 4.61
C PHE A 64 15.47 -4.51 5.93
N ILE A 65 14.90 -3.48 6.57
CA ILE A 65 15.36 -3.00 7.88
C ILE A 65 15.20 -4.09 8.94
N GLY A 66 14.10 -4.84 8.90
CA GLY A 66 13.84 -5.94 9.83
C GLY A 66 14.80 -7.12 9.68
N VAL A 67 15.22 -7.44 8.44
CA VAL A 67 16.18 -8.51 8.14
C VAL A 67 17.59 -8.12 8.56
N ASN A 68 18.05 -6.92 8.20
CA ASN A 68 19.41 -6.42 8.50
C ASN A 68 19.68 -6.18 10.01
N ARG A 69 18.71 -6.45 10.87
CA ARG A 69 18.78 -6.29 12.33
C ARG A 69 18.78 -7.61 13.10
N LYS A 70 18.81 -8.76 12.41
CA LYS A 70 18.86 -10.09 13.04
C LYS A 70 20.28 -10.54 13.46
N ASP A 71 21.27 -9.66 13.33
CA ASP A 71 22.65 -9.82 13.81
C ASP A 71 22.91 -8.90 15.02
#